data_AF-A0A3D2IIR6-F1
#
_entry.id   AF-A0A3D2IIR6-F1
#
_cell.length_a   1.000
_cell.length_b   1.000
_cell.length_c   1.000
_cell.angle_alpha   90.00
_cell.angle_beta   90.00
_cell.angle_gamma   90.00
#
_symmetry.space_group_name_H-M   'P 1'
#
loop_
_entity.id
_entity.type
_entity.pdbx_description
1 polymer ?
#
loop_
_entity_poly.entity_id
_entity_poly.type
_entity_poly.pdbx_seq_one_letter_code
_entity_poly.pdbx_strand_id
1 'polypeptide(L)'
;MPNVLEDLASGIVVTEFDGDTGIATVAAVSGWLNENLGQVNTYLYTDFFGDEATGSHGAIDIEAQSVLKELYLSNYYNRQARNALRGIADSSVSGDNILSLRDGESAVTFVNRNEVSKVYRGLASDCMDRVTQLAAQYNIYQAQPRQLGGIDASGSAGVYNVTYR
;
A
#
# COMPACT_ATOMS: atom_id res chain seq x y z
N MET A 1 -4.27 -23.27 -3.29
CA MET A 1 -3.48 -22.53 -2.28
C MET A 1 -4.21 -21.22 -2.07
N PRO A 2 -4.34 -20.71 -0.83
CA PRO A 2 -4.94 -19.39 -0.62
C PRO A 2 -4.10 -18.33 -1.34
N ASN A 3 -4.78 -17.42 -2.02
CA ASN A 3 -4.17 -16.34 -2.78
C ASN A 3 -3.75 -15.25 -1.79
N VAL A 4 -2.44 -15.00 -1.66
CA VAL A 4 -1.89 -14.03 -0.69
C VAL A 4 -2.49 -12.63 -0.86
N LEU A 5 -2.81 -12.22 -2.10
CA LEU A 5 -3.45 -10.93 -2.35
C LEU A 5 -4.93 -10.91 -1.96
N GLU A 6 -5.62 -12.05 -2.04
CA GLU A 6 -7.00 -12.18 -1.58
C GLU A 6 -7.07 -12.16 -0.04
N ASP A 7 -6.13 -12.81 0.63
CA ASP A 7 -5.99 -12.75 2.09
C ASP A 7 -5.66 -11.33 2.55
N LEU A 8 -4.73 -10.65 1.87
CA LEU A 8 -4.42 -9.24 2.13
C LEU A 8 -5.63 -8.34 1.91
N ALA A 9 -6.37 -8.54 0.81
CA ALA A 9 -7.58 -7.78 0.50
C ALA A 9 -8.66 -7.98 1.56
N SER A 10 -8.87 -9.22 2.00
CA SER A 10 -9.79 -9.56 3.09
C SER A 10 -9.37 -8.86 4.39
N GLY A 11 -8.07 -8.91 4.73
CA GLY A 11 -7.50 -8.20 5.87
C GLY A 11 -7.75 -6.70 5.81
N ILE A 12 -7.54 -6.06 4.66
CA ILE A 12 -7.82 -4.62 4.47
C ILE A 12 -9.30 -4.33 4.67
N VAL A 13 -10.20 -5.09 4.05
CA VAL A 13 -11.65 -4.85 4.17
C VAL A 13 -12.13 -4.99 5.61
N VAL A 14 -11.66 -6.00 6.34
CA VAL A 14 -12.04 -6.19 7.74
C VAL A 14 -11.43 -5.14 8.66
N THR A 15 -10.15 -4.80 8.49
CA THR A 15 -9.43 -3.93 9.43
C THR A 15 -9.60 -2.44 9.17
N GLU A 16 -9.62 -2.02 7.90
CA GLU A 16 -9.66 -0.60 7.52
C GLU A 16 -11.07 -0.11 7.21
N PHE A 17 -11.97 -1.01 6.81
CA PHE A 17 -13.35 -0.69 6.44
C PHE A 17 -14.40 -1.38 7.33
N ASP A 18 -14.01 -1.97 8.45
CA ASP A 18 -14.91 -2.66 9.42
C ASP A 18 -15.80 -3.73 8.75
N GLY A 19 -15.32 -4.33 7.66
CA GLY A 19 -16.09 -5.30 6.88
C GLY A 19 -17.20 -4.71 6.00
N ASP A 20 -17.28 -3.39 5.84
CA ASP A 20 -18.32 -2.73 5.06
C ASP A 20 -18.12 -2.90 3.54
N THR A 21 -18.90 -3.82 2.97
CA THR A 21 -18.90 -4.13 1.54
C THR A 21 -19.53 -3.02 0.68
N GLY A 22 -20.21 -2.05 1.28
CA GLY A 22 -20.68 -0.83 0.61
C GLY A 22 -19.55 0.14 0.26
N ILE A 23 -18.42 0.06 0.97
CA ILE A 23 -17.24 0.91 0.76
C ILE A 23 -16.27 0.24 -0.22
N ALA A 24 -15.90 -1.01 0.07
CA ALA A 24 -14.97 -1.78 -0.75
C ALA A 24 -15.28 -3.28 -0.63
N THR A 25 -15.34 -3.97 -1.76
CA THR A 25 -15.47 -5.44 -1.80
C THR A 25 -14.10 -6.09 -1.89
N VAL A 26 -13.94 -7.28 -1.31
CA VAL A 26 -12.67 -8.04 -1.36
C VAL A 26 -12.17 -8.21 -2.79
N ALA A 27 -13.08 -8.50 -3.73
CA ALA A 27 -12.75 -8.65 -5.15
C ALA A 27 -12.23 -7.35 -5.80
N ALA A 28 -12.80 -6.18 -5.43
CA ALA A 28 -12.32 -4.91 -5.95
C ALA A 28 -10.96 -4.53 -5.37
N VAL A 29 -10.73 -4.83 -4.09
CA VAL A 29 -9.43 -4.60 -3.44
C VAL A 29 -8.37 -5.53 -4.03
N SER A 30 -8.62 -6.83 -4.14
CA SER A 30 -7.66 -7.79 -4.69
C SER A 30 -7.32 -7.50 -6.15
N GLY A 31 -8.30 -7.11 -6.97
CA GLY A 31 -8.07 -6.67 -8.34
C GLY A 31 -7.12 -5.46 -8.42
N TRP A 32 -7.36 -4.45 -7.56
CA TRP A 32 -6.48 -3.28 -7.50
C TRP A 32 -5.05 -3.64 -7.04
N LEU A 33 -4.92 -4.50 -6.03
CA LEU A 33 -3.62 -4.94 -5.51
C LEU A 33 -2.81 -5.65 -6.61
N ASN A 34 -3.47 -6.47 -7.43
CA ASN A 34 -2.83 -7.15 -8.56
C ASN A 34 -2.35 -6.16 -9.64
N GLU A 35 -3.21 -5.23 -10.05
CA GLU A 35 -2.87 -4.23 -11.09
C GLU A 35 -1.72 -3.30 -10.68
N ASN A 36 -1.55 -3.05 -9.38
CA ASN A 36 -0.58 -2.09 -8.85
C ASN A 36 0.64 -2.75 -8.20
N LEU A 37 0.79 -4.08 -8.29
CA LEU A 37 1.91 -4.82 -7.70
C LEU A 37 3.28 -4.31 -8.22
N GLY A 38 3.35 -3.96 -9.52
CA GLY A 38 4.55 -3.39 -10.12
C GLY A 38 5.01 -2.05 -9.53
N GLN A 39 4.09 -1.28 -8.92
CA GLN A 39 4.47 -0.04 -8.23
C GLN A 39 5.29 -0.35 -6.99
N VAL A 40 4.92 -1.38 -6.22
CA VAL A 40 5.66 -1.82 -5.04
C VAL A 40 7.05 -2.32 -5.39
N ASN A 41 7.18 -3.08 -6.48
CA ASN A 41 8.49 -3.50 -7.01
C ASN A 41 9.42 -2.32 -7.27
N THR A 42 8.88 -1.18 -7.72
CA THR A 42 9.67 0.03 -7.98
C THR A 42 10.16 0.68 -6.68
N TYR A 43 9.38 0.63 -5.59
CA TYR A 43 9.78 1.17 -4.28
C TYR A 43 10.74 0.24 -3.52
N LEU A 44 10.55 -1.07 -3.62
CA LEU A 44 11.28 -2.08 -2.85
C LEU A 44 12.48 -2.69 -3.60
N TYR A 45 12.67 -2.32 -4.87
CA TYR A 45 13.71 -2.90 -5.73
C TYR A 45 13.63 -4.43 -5.84
N THR A 46 12.40 -4.95 -5.91
CA THR A 46 12.08 -6.38 -6.02
C THR A 46 11.34 -6.68 -7.32
N ASP A 47 11.02 -7.95 -7.54
CA ASP A 47 10.38 -8.48 -8.74
C ASP A 47 9.14 -9.33 -8.42
N PHE A 48 8.33 -8.94 -7.43
CA PHE A 48 7.10 -9.66 -7.11
C PHE A 48 6.19 -9.75 -8.35
N PHE A 49 5.74 -10.96 -8.68
CA PHE A 49 4.92 -11.22 -9.85
C PHE A 49 3.67 -12.00 -9.47
N GLY A 50 2.57 -11.73 -10.17
CA GLY A 50 1.36 -12.55 -10.12
C GLY A 50 1.26 -13.42 -11.36
N ASP A 51 0.83 -14.68 -11.22
CA ASP A 51 0.33 -15.46 -12.34
C ASP A 51 -1.20 -15.42 -12.35
N GLU A 52 -1.77 -14.58 -13.22
CA GLU A 52 -3.22 -14.49 -13.43
C GLU A 52 -3.84 -15.81 -13.89
N ALA A 53 -3.08 -16.68 -14.58
CA ALA A 53 -3.59 -17.93 -15.13
C ALA A 53 -3.75 -19.03 -14.07
N THR A 54 -2.93 -19.02 -13.02
CA THR A 54 -3.05 -19.94 -11.89
C THR A 54 -3.70 -19.32 -10.65
N GLY A 55 -3.93 -18.00 -10.64
CA GLY A 55 -4.34 -17.27 -9.42
C GLY A 55 -3.30 -17.36 -8.31
N SER A 56 -2.07 -17.76 -8.66
CA SER A 56 -0.95 -17.91 -7.74
C SER A 56 -0.11 -16.65 -7.83
N HIS A 57 -0.33 -15.75 -6.89
CA HIS A 57 0.50 -14.57 -6.79
C HIS A 57 1.77 -14.96 -6.03
N GLY A 58 2.93 -14.68 -6.63
CA GLY A 58 4.24 -15.01 -6.08
C GLY A 58 4.32 -14.58 -4.63
N ALA A 59 4.96 -15.42 -3.81
CA ALA A 59 5.04 -15.21 -2.37
C ALA A 59 5.57 -13.81 -2.08
N ILE A 60 4.68 -12.92 -1.64
CA ILE A 60 5.02 -11.57 -1.20
C ILE A 60 5.25 -11.61 0.30
N ASP A 61 6.39 -11.07 0.73
CA ASP A 61 6.74 -11.02 2.14
C ASP A 61 5.77 -10.10 2.91
N ILE A 62 5.60 -10.35 4.22
CA ILE A 62 4.63 -9.62 5.05
C ILE A 62 4.98 -8.12 5.09
N GLU A 63 6.26 -7.78 5.07
CA GLU A 63 6.76 -6.40 5.02
C GLU A 63 6.37 -5.74 3.69
N ALA A 64 6.53 -6.44 2.56
CA ALA A 64 6.10 -5.94 1.26
C ALA A 64 4.58 -5.82 1.15
N GLN A 65 3.82 -6.72 1.77
CA GLN A 65 2.36 -6.62 1.90
C GLN A 65 1.95 -5.36 2.69
N SER A 66 2.70 -5.01 3.74
CA SER A 66 2.43 -3.79 4.53
C SER A 66 2.61 -2.50 3.70
N VAL A 67 3.62 -2.47 2.84
CA VAL A 67 3.87 -1.37 1.89
C VAL A 67 2.74 -1.28 0.86
N LEU A 68 2.33 -2.43 0.30
CA LEU A 68 1.25 -2.50 -0.68
C LEU A 68 -0.11 -2.06 -0.07
N LYS A 69 -0.37 -2.42 1.19
CA LYS A 69 -1.55 -1.96 1.94
C LYS A 69 -1.58 -0.44 2.08
N GLU A 70 -0.48 0.18 2.56
CA GLU A 70 -0.44 1.65 2.72
C GLU A 70 -0.57 2.38 1.38
N LEU A 71 -0.03 1.81 0.31
CA LEU A 71 -0.19 2.33 -1.05
C LEU A 71 -1.66 2.30 -1.51
N TYR A 72 -2.38 1.21 -1.23
CA TYR A 72 -3.82 1.11 -1.48
C TYR A 72 -4.62 2.18 -0.72
N LEU A 73 -4.33 2.36 0.57
CA LEU A 73 -5.01 3.38 1.39
C LEU A 73 -4.79 4.80 0.88
N SER A 74 -3.56 5.13 0.47
CA SER A 74 -3.28 6.43 -0.17
C SER A 74 -4.12 6.63 -1.44
N ASN A 75 -4.25 5.61 -2.29
CA ASN A 75 -5.08 5.68 -3.48
C ASN A 75 -6.57 5.86 -3.15
N TYR A 76 -7.05 5.09 -2.18
CA TYR A 76 -8.42 5.16 -1.70
C TYR A 76 -8.78 6.58 -1.20
N TYR A 77 -7.97 7.16 -0.32
CA TYR A 77 -8.21 8.52 0.18
C TYR A 77 -8.09 9.58 -0.92
N ASN A 78 -7.18 9.41 -1.89
CA ASN A 78 -7.11 10.28 -3.06
C ASN A 78 -8.38 10.19 -3.93
N ARG A 79 -8.99 9.00 -4.05
CA ARG A 79 -10.28 8.84 -4.73
C ARG A 79 -11.40 9.52 -3.95
N GLN A 80 -11.44 9.38 -2.63
CA GLN A 80 -12.46 10.04 -1.81
C GLN A 80 -12.32 11.57 -1.82
N ALA A 81 -11.10 12.11 -1.79
CA ALA A 81 -10.85 13.54 -1.96
C ALA A 81 -11.40 14.05 -3.30
N ARG A 82 -11.17 13.32 -4.40
CA ARG A 82 -11.71 13.68 -5.73
C ARG A 82 -13.24 13.59 -5.80
N ASN A 83 -13.83 12.57 -5.17
CA ASN A 83 -15.29 12.41 -5.12
C ASN A 83 -15.94 13.56 -4.34
N ALA A 84 -15.36 13.96 -3.21
CA ALA A 84 -15.84 15.08 -2.41
C ALA A 84 -15.77 16.41 -3.20
N LEU A 85 -14.71 16.63 -3.99
CA LEU A 85 -14.59 17.79 -4.88
C LEU A 85 -15.57 17.75 -6.06
N ARG A 86 -15.82 16.56 -6.65
CA ARG A 86 -16.79 16.41 -7.75
C ARG A 86 -18.18 16.85 -7.32
N GLY A 87 -18.59 16.49 -6.11
CA GLY A 87 -19.83 16.98 -5.51
C GLY A 87 -19.91 18.51 -5.52
N ILE A 88 -18.82 19.24 -5.30
CA ILE A 88 -18.82 20.72 -5.35
C ILE A 88 -18.91 21.23 -6.79
N ALA A 89 -18.15 20.64 -7.71
CA ALA A 89 -18.13 21.05 -9.11
C ALA A 89 -19.51 20.85 -9.78
N ASP A 90 -20.15 19.71 -9.54
CA ASP A 90 -21.47 19.39 -10.10
C ASP A 90 -22.61 20.15 -9.37
N SER A 91 -22.48 20.41 -8.06
CA SER A 91 -23.45 21.21 -7.27
C SER A 91 -23.47 22.70 -7.60
N SER A 92 -22.48 23.22 -8.35
CA SER A 92 -22.43 24.64 -8.75
C SER A 92 -23.59 25.10 -9.61
N VAL A 93 -24.35 24.17 -10.20
CA VAL A 93 -25.55 24.42 -11.00
C VAL A 93 -26.83 24.44 -10.15
N SER A 94 -26.80 23.95 -8.90
CA SER A 94 -28.02 23.55 -8.17
C SER A 94 -28.06 24.01 -6.70
N GLY A 95 -27.68 25.25 -6.36
CA GLY A 95 -27.98 25.87 -5.06
C GLY A 95 -27.43 25.20 -3.78
N ASP A 96 -26.71 24.08 -3.91
CA ASP A 96 -26.25 23.20 -2.83
C ASP A 96 -24.89 23.66 -2.24
N ASN A 97 -24.46 24.88 -2.60
CA ASN A 97 -23.24 25.55 -2.16
C ASN A 97 -23.47 26.45 -0.93
N ILE A 98 -24.65 26.39 -0.32
CA ILE A 98 -24.95 27.19 0.87
C ILE A 98 -24.17 26.61 2.06
N LEU A 99 -23.16 27.34 2.54
CA LEU A 99 -22.32 26.89 3.66
C LEU A 99 -23.03 27.05 5.01
N SER A 100 -23.86 28.08 5.14
CA SER A 100 -24.63 28.35 6.34
C SER A 100 -25.86 29.21 6.05
N LEU A 101 -26.96 28.90 6.70
CA LEU A 101 -28.18 29.71 6.74
C LEU A 101 -28.37 30.18 8.18
N ARG A 102 -28.63 31.48 8.37
CA ARG A 102 -28.95 32.05 9.67
C ARG A 102 -30.24 32.84 9.57
N ASP A 103 -31.20 32.52 10.42
CA ASP A 103 -32.47 33.22 10.56
C ASP A 103 -32.67 33.60 12.03
N GLY A 104 -32.54 34.90 12.34
CA GLY A 104 -32.61 35.44 13.70
C GLY A 104 -31.68 34.72 14.69
N GLU A 105 -32.27 33.86 15.50
CA GLU A 105 -31.62 33.08 16.57
C GLU A 105 -31.24 31.65 16.15
N SER A 106 -31.67 31.19 14.98
CA SER A 106 -31.42 29.83 14.47
C SER A 106 -30.38 29.84 13.34
N ALA A 107 -29.45 28.88 13.36
CA ALA A 107 -28.45 28.74 12.32
C ALA A 107 -28.27 27.27 11.93
N VAL A 108 -28.20 27.01 10.62
CA VAL A 108 -27.90 25.70 10.03
C VAL A 108 -26.59 25.84 9.25
N THR A 109 -25.57 25.06 9.62
CA THR A 109 -24.30 25.00 8.90
C THR A 109 -24.16 23.66 8.19
N PHE A 110 -23.84 23.70 6.90
CA PHE A 110 -23.61 22.50 6.11
C PHE A 110 -22.14 22.08 6.17
N VAL A 111 -21.87 20.79 5.95
CA VAL A 111 -20.50 20.26 5.94
C VAL A 111 -19.74 20.86 4.75
N ASN A 112 -18.62 21.51 5.04
CA ASN A 112 -17.75 22.05 4.01
C ASN A 112 -17.04 20.90 3.27
N ARG A 113 -17.58 20.50 2.11
CA ARG A 113 -17.00 19.45 1.26
C ARG A 113 -15.56 19.76 0.82
N ASN A 114 -15.16 21.03 0.77
CA ASN A 114 -13.79 21.44 0.44
C ASN A 114 -12.82 21.09 1.59
N GLU A 115 -13.22 21.38 2.83
CA GLU A 115 -12.43 20.98 4.00
C GLU A 115 -12.34 19.47 4.14
N VAL A 116 -13.44 18.74 3.91
CA VAL A 116 -13.42 17.27 3.87
C VAL A 116 -12.43 16.76 2.81
N SER A 117 -12.40 17.39 1.63
CA SER A 117 -11.45 17.02 0.56
C SER A 117 -10.00 17.26 0.96
N LYS A 118 -9.71 18.34 1.70
CA LYS A 118 -8.38 18.62 2.23
C LYS A 118 -7.96 17.59 3.28
N VAL A 119 -8.87 17.22 4.18
CA VAL A 119 -8.62 16.17 5.18
C VAL A 119 -8.26 14.85 4.51
N TYR A 120 -9.04 14.41 3.52
CA TYR A 120 -8.71 13.18 2.77
C TYR A 120 -7.37 13.27 2.03
N ARG A 121 -7.01 14.44 1.49
CA ARG A 121 -5.69 14.63 0.87
C ARG A 121 -4.57 14.56 1.90
N GLY A 122 -4.78 15.07 3.11
CA GLY A 122 -3.84 14.94 4.23
C GLY A 122 -3.61 13.47 4.59
N LEU A 123 -4.68 12.71 4.80
CA LEU A 123 -4.60 11.27 5.08
C LEU A 123 -3.89 10.50 3.96
N ALA A 124 -4.17 10.84 2.70
CA ALA A 124 -3.50 10.22 1.56
C ALA A 124 -1.99 10.53 1.53
N SER A 125 -1.60 11.74 1.92
CA SER A 125 -0.19 12.14 2.06
C SER A 125 0.49 11.38 3.19
N ASP A 126 -0.17 11.26 4.35
CA ASP A 126 0.38 10.55 5.51
C ASP A 126 0.63 9.06 5.19
N CYS A 127 -0.29 8.41 4.47
CA CYS A 127 -0.09 7.04 3.96
C CYS A 127 1.10 6.97 3.00
N MET A 128 1.28 7.96 2.11
CA MET A 128 2.41 7.99 1.19
C MET A 128 3.74 8.15 1.93
N ASP A 129 3.77 9.01 2.96
CA ASP A 129 4.95 9.16 3.81
C ASP A 129 5.30 7.84 4.50
N ARG A 130 4.30 7.09 5.00
CA ARG A 130 4.52 5.73 5.53
C ARG A 130 5.05 4.76 4.47
N VAL A 131 4.52 4.78 3.25
CA VAL A 131 5.05 3.94 2.14
C VAL A 131 6.54 4.19 1.96
N THR A 132 6.97 5.46 1.91
CA THR A 132 8.40 5.78 1.75
C THR A 132 9.25 5.32 2.93
N GLN A 133 8.75 5.46 4.16
CA GLN A 133 9.46 5.01 5.37
C GLN A 133 9.59 3.50 5.41
N LEU A 134 8.52 2.76 5.15
CA LEU A 134 8.51 1.30 5.12
C LEU A 134 9.41 0.77 4.00
N ALA A 135 9.36 1.37 2.82
CA ALA A 135 10.24 1.00 1.71
C ALA A 135 11.72 1.22 2.05
N ALA A 136 12.06 2.36 2.68
CA ALA A 136 13.43 2.62 3.12
C ALA A 136 13.90 1.58 4.15
N GLN A 137 13.05 1.24 5.14
CA GLN A 137 13.38 0.23 6.15
C GLN A 137 13.55 -1.15 5.54
N TYR A 138 12.67 -1.54 4.62
CA TYR A 138 12.75 -2.80 3.88
C TYR A 138 14.07 -2.90 3.10
N ASN A 139 14.43 -1.85 2.35
CA ASN A 139 15.65 -1.82 1.56
C ASN A 139 16.91 -1.89 2.43
N ILE A 140 16.93 -1.20 3.58
CA ILE A 140 18.05 -1.26 4.53
C ILE A 140 18.21 -2.67 5.11
N TYR A 141 17.08 -3.31 5.48
CA TYR A 141 17.10 -4.66 6.04
C TYR A 141 17.64 -5.68 5.03
N GLN A 142 17.20 -5.60 3.77
CA GLN A 142 17.70 -6.48 2.70
C GLN A 142 19.16 -6.19 2.32
N ALA A 143 19.64 -4.97 2.53
CA ALA A 143 21.02 -4.57 2.28
C ALA A 143 22.03 -4.99 3.37
N GLN A 144 21.63 -5.81 4.35
CA GLN A 144 22.51 -6.22 5.44
C GLN A 144 23.81 -6.88 4.92
N PRO A 145 24.98 -6.50 5.45
CA PRO A 145 26.27 -7.01 4.97
C PRO A 145 26.36 -8.51 5.25
N ARG A 146 26.59 -9.30 4.20
CA ARG A 146 26.86 -10.74 4.35
C ARG A 146 28.22 -10.92 5.01
N GLN A 147 28.27 -11.68 6.10
CA GLN A 147 29.53 -12.02 6.77
C GLN A 147 30.43 -12.81 5.80
N LEU A 148 31.64 -12.31 5.55
CA LEU A 148 32.67 -13.00 4.77
C LEU A 148 33.60 -13.87 5.65
N GLY A 149 33.50 -13.74 6.98
CA GLY A 149 34.36 -14.44 7.93
C GLY A 149 34.06 -15.93 8.00
N GLY A 150 34.82 -16.72 7.24
CA GLY A 150 34.72 -18.19 7.16
C GLY A 150 35.37 -18.81 5.93
N ILE A 151 35.62 -18.03 4.86
CA ILE A 151 36.33 -18.51 3.66
C ILE A 151 37.83 -18.72 3.91
N ASP A 152 38.39 -18.02 4.91
CA ASP A 152 39.81 -17.99 5.23
C ASP A 152 40.31 -19.29 5.89
N ALA A 153 39.39 -20.14 6.40
CA ALA A 153 39.72 -21.38 7.12
C ALA A 153 39.69 -22.65 6.24
N SER A 154 39.38 -22.53 4.94
CA SER A 154 39.31 -23.66 4.00
C SER A 154 40.51 -23.71 3.05
N GLY A 155 41.69 -23.31 3.53
CA GLY A 155 42.96 -23.64 2.89
C GLY A 155 43.29 -25.11 3.15
N SER A 156 42.72 -26.02 2.36
CA SER A 156 43.12 -27.43 2.36
C SER A 156 44.64 -27.51 2.10
N ALA A 157 45.40 -27.82 3.13
CA ALA A 157 46.84 -28.00 3.05
C ALA A 157 47.12 -29.14 2.06
N GLY A 158 47.62 -28.79 0.87
CA GLY A 158 48.06 -29.76 -0.13
C GLY A 158 49.20 -30.60 0.45
N VAL A 159 48.88 -31.82 0.85
CA VAL A 159 49.88 -32.84 1.21
C VAL A 159 50.50 -33.33 -0.10
N TYR A 160 51.68 -32.83 -0.45
CA TYR A 160 52.51 -33.43 -1.50
C TYR A 160 53.12 -34.73 -0.96
N ASN A 161 52.57 -35.88 -1.34
CA ASN A 161 53.22 -37.17 -1.09
C ASN A 161 54.41 -37.31 -2.05
N VAL A 162 55.63 -37.21 -1.51
CA VAL A 162 56.86 -37.57 -2.23
C VAL A 162 57.09 -39.07 -2.05
N THR A 163 56.79 -39.86 -3.08
CA THR A 163 57.15 -41.28 -3.13
C THR A 163 58.62 -41.42 -3.49
N TYR A 164 59.43 -41.92 -2.56
CA TYR A 164 60.76 -42.44 -2.85
C TYR A 164 60.75 -43.97 -2.84
N ARG A 165 61.29 -44.54 -3.92
CA ARG A 165 61.59 -45.95 -4.22
C ARG A 165 60.44 -46.85 -4.68
#